data_AF-A0A7J8WPF6-F1
#
_entry.id   AF-A0A7J8WPF6-F1
#
_cell.length_a   1.000
_cell.length_b   1.000
_cell.length_c   1.000
_cell.angle_alpha   90.00
_cell.angle_beta   90.00
_cell.angle_gamma   90.00
#
_symmetry.space_group_name_H-M   'P 1'
#
loop_
_entity.id
_entity.type
_entity.pdbx_description
1 polymer ?
#
loop_
_entity_poly.entity_id
_entity_poly.type
_entity_poly.pdbx_seq_one_letter_code
_entity_poly.pdbx_strand_id
1 'polypeptide(L)'
;MKIIHRKQGYDEVTIQFDNLEIVVAISNSKLEESNSTLIKRIQQILANEENWTLRYVPRENNRIADALAKLALLNDEELHMFDDPLWRLKRS
;
A
#
# COMPACT_ATOMS: atom_id res chain seq x y z
N MET A 1 7.70 -2.83 7.54
CA MET A 1 6.26 -2.56 7.72
C MET A 1 5.54 -3.90 7.74
N LYS A 2 5.36 -4.48 8.93
CA LYS A 2 4.31 -5.50 9.10
C LYS A 2 3.01 -4.72 9.07
N ILE A 3 2.01 -5.11 8.30
CA ILE A 3 0.65 -4.70 8.65
C ILE A 3 0.45 -5.29 10.04
N ILE A 4 0.46 -4.42 11.05
CA ILE A 4 0.26 -4.83 12.45
C ILE A 4 -1.23 -5.11 12.56
N HIS A 5 -1.65 -6.26 12.05
CA HIS A 5 -2.85 -6.93 12.47
C HIS A 5 -2.41 -8.34 12.86
N ARG A 6 -1.87 -8.47 14.09
CA ARG A 6 -2.26 -9.65 14.86
C ARG A 6 -3.78 -9.58 14.87
N LYS A 7 -4.45 -10.39 14.03
CA LYS A 7 -5.89 -10.41 13.76
C LYS A 7 -6.64 -9.68 14.88
N GLN A 8 -7.03 -8.42 14.68
CA GLN A 8 -7.86 -7.67 15.64
C GLN A 8 -9.30 -8.25 15.67
N GLY A 9 -9.47 -9.53 15.32
CA GLY A 9 -10.75 -10.19 15.10
C GLY A 9 -11.36 -9.95 13.71
N TYR A 10 -10.66 -9.31 12.77
CA TYR A 10 -11.20 -9.10 11.42
C TYR A 10 -10.95 -10.32 10.54
N ASP A 11 -12.03 -10.82 9.93
CA ASP A 11 -12.03 -12.00 9.07
C ASP A 11 -11.64 -11.69 7.61
N GLU A 12 -11.84 -10.44 7.17
CA GLU A 12 -11.54 -9.97 5.81
C GLU A 12 -11.09 -8.49 5.83
N VAL A 13 -10.14 -8.14 4.94
CA VAL A 13 -9.68 -6.76 4.70
C VAL A 13 -10.07 -6.31 3.29
N THR A 14 -10.96 -5.32 3.17
CA THR A 14 -11.23 -4.65 1.88
C THR A 14 -10.39 -3.40 1.74
N ILE A 15 -9.54 -3.36 0.72
CA ILE A 15 -8.66 -2.24 0.37
C ILE A 15 -9.31 -1.47 -0.79
N GLN A 16 -9.37 -0.14 -0.65
CA GLN A 16 -9.99 0.75 -1.63
C GLN A 16 -9.01 1.82 -2.09
N PHE A 17 -8.95 2.03 -3.41
CA PHE A 17 -8.17 3.11 -4.02
C PHE A 17 -9.04 3.88 -5.01
N ASP A 18 -8.75 5.18 -5.15
CA ASP A 18 -9.37 6.06 -6.14
C ASP A 18 -8.53 6.23 -7.42
N ASN A 19 -7.47 5.45 -7.55
CA ASN A 19 -6.67 5.34 -8.76
C ASN A 19 -6.80 3.94 -9.36
N LEU A 20 -7.47 3.86 -10.52
CA LEU A 20 -7.72 2.60 -11.22
C LEU A 20 -6.42 1.95 -11.72
N GLU A 21 -5.45 2.74 -12.19
CA GLU A 21 -4.16 2.22 -12.67
C GLU A 21 -3.40 1.51 -11.56
N ILE A 22 -3.45 2.04 -10.33
CA ILE A 22 -2.82 1.42 -9.16
C ILE A 22 -3.52 0.12 -8.77
N VAL A 23 -4.86 0.10 -8.80
CA VAL A 23 -5.64 -1.14 -8.55
C VAL A 23 -5.23 -2.21 -9.55
N VAL A 24 -5.20 -1.87 -10.84
CA VAL A 24 -4.78 -2.78 -11.92
C VAL A 24 -3.34 -3.23 -11.72
N ALA A 25 -2.41 -2.32 -11.41
CA ALA A 25 -1.01 -2.65 -11.26
C ALA A 25 -0.75 -3.60 -10.08
N ILE A 26 -1.43 -3.40 -8.94
CA ILE A 26 -1.31 -4.30 -7.77
C ILE A 26 -1.96 -5.66 -8.07
N SER A 27 -3.10 -5.68 -8.77
CA SER A 27 -3.87 -6.89 -9.06
C SER A 27 -3.22 -7.78 -10.12
N ASN A 28 -2.67 -7.18 -11.18
CA ASN A 28 -2.21 -7.89 -12.36
C ASN A 28 -0.71 -8.16 -12.40
N SER A 29 0.11 -7.43 -11.63
CA SER A 29 1.55 -7.68 -11.71
C SER A 29 1.91 -8.99 -11.01
N LYS A 30 2.57 -9.90 -11.72
CA LYS A 30 3.37 -10.92 -11.04
C LYS A 30 4.47 -10.19 -10.28
N LEU A 31 4.82 -10.67 -9.08
CA LEU A 31 5.76 -10.01 -8.16
C LEU A 31 7.06 -9.51 -8.82
N GLU A 32 7.48 -10.14 -9.92
CA GLU A 32 8.72 -9.84 -10.64
C GLU A 32 8.57 -8.85 -11.82
N GLU A 33 7.36 -8.58 -12.32
CA GLU A 33 7.13 -7.77 -13.54
C GLU A 33 6.86 -6.28 -13.26
N SER A 34 6.56 -5.89 -12.02
CA SER A 34 6.38 -4.48 -11.70
C SER A 34 7.72 -3.74 -11.69
N ASN A 35 7.80 -2.55 -12.31
CA ASN A 35 8.98 -1.69 -12.23
C ASN A 35 9.00 -0.83 -10.94
N SER A 36 7.93 -0.85 -10.14
CA SER A 36 7.81 -0.06 -8.92
C SER A 36 8.16 -0.88 -7.67
N THR A 37 9.20 -0.46 -6.95
CA THR A 37 9.59 -1.05 -5.65
C THR A 37 8.44 -1.00 -4.64
N LEU A 38 7.64 0.07 -4.66
CA LEU A 38 6.48 0.22 -3.80
C LEU A 38 5.40 -0.82 -4.10
N ILE A 39 5.09 -1.06 -5.39
CA ILE A 39 4.11 -2.07 -5.79
C ILE A 39 4.60 -3.47 -5.36
N LYS A 40 5.87 -3.81 -5.60
CA LYS A 40 6.44 -5.08 -5.14
C LYS A 40 6.29 -5.27 -3.63
N ARG A 41 6.54 -4.21 -2.86
CA ARG A 41 6.41 -4.23 -1.40
C ARG A 41 4.97 -4.44 -0.94
N ILE A 42 4.02 -3.75 -1.57
CA ILE A 42 2.59 -3.93 -1.30
C ILE A 42 2.21 -5.39 -1.58
N GLN A 43 2.64 -5.95 -2.72
CA GLN A 43 2.33 -7.33 -3.08
C GLN A 43 2.96 -8.35 -2.12
N GLN A 44 4.20 -8.14 -1.66
CA GLN A 44 4.81 -8.99 -0.64
C GLN A 44 4.01 -8.97 0.67
N ILE A 45 3.49 -7.80 1.05
CA ILE A 45 2.64 -7.68 2.23
C ILE A 45 1.35 -8.47 2.02
N LEU A 46 0.67 -8.26 0.90
CA LEU A 46 -0.60 -8.90 0.58
C LEU A 46 -0.49 -10.43 0.37
N ALA A 47 0.65 -10.93 -0.10
CA ALA A 47 0.91 -12.36 -0.24
C ALA A 47 0.94 -13.10 1.11
N ASN A 48 1.14 -12.39 2.22
CA ASN A 48 1.12 -12.95 3.57
C ASN A 48 -0.25 -12.80 4.26
N GLU A 49 -1.23 -12.20 3.60
CA GLU A 49 -2.58 -12.00 4.12
C GLU A 49 -3.56 -12.95 3.44
N GLU A 50 -4.31 -13.73 4.23
CA GLU A 50 -5.15 -14.82 3.70
C GLU A 50 -6.46 -14.31 3.07
N ASN A 51 -7.04 -13.23 3.62
CA ASN A 51 -8.38 -12.76 3.25
C ASN A 51 -8.38 -11.24 3.02
N TRP A 52 -8.05 -10.84 1.81
CA TRP A 52 -8.17 -9.45 1.39
C TRP A 52 -8.77 -9.31 0.00
N THR A 53 -9.41 -8.17 -0.24
CA THR A 53 -9.94 -7.77 -1.54
C THR A 53 -9.46 -6.36 -1.87
N LEU A 54 -9.17 -6.09 -3.14
CA LEU A 54 -8.75 -4.78 -3.63
C LEU A 54 -9.77 -4.28 -4.66
N ARG A 55 -10.24 -3.04 -4.50
CA ARG A 55 -11.20 -2.45 -5.44
C ARG A 55 -10.96 -0.97 -5.68
N TYR A 56 -11.36 -0.54 -6.87
CA TYR A 56 -11.48 0.88 -7.20
C TYR A 56 -12.75 1.46 -6.57
N VAL A 57 -12.65 2.70 -6.08
CA VAL A 57 -13.80 3.53 -5.69
C VAL A 57 -13.60 4.95 -6.24
N PRO A 58 -14.66 5.66 -6.64
CA PRO A 58 -14.54 7.06 -7.03
C PRO A 58 -13.94 7.93 -5.90
N ARG A 59 -13.21 8.99 -6.23
CA ARG A 59 -12.52 9.87 -5.25
C ARG A 59 -13.50 10.49 -4.25
N GLU A 60 -14.70 10.80 -4.71
CA GLU A 60 -15.80 11.28 -3.86
C GLU A 60 -16.27 10.27 -2.82
N ASN A 61 -15.93 8.99 -2.97
CA ASN A 61 -16.20 7.94 -2.00
C ASN A 61 -14.97 7.63 -1.13
N ASN A 62 -13.79 8.16 -1.48
CA ASN A 62 -12.54 8.04 -0.71
C ASN A 62 -12.14 9.33 0.01
N ARG A 63 -13.12 10.18 0.36
CA ARG A 63 -12.89 11.55 0.88
C ARG A 63 -12.03 11.60 2.14
N ILE A 64 -12.15 10.60 3.02
CA ILE A 64 -11.39 10.56 4.27
C ILE A 64 -9.90 10.36 3.98
N ALA A 65 -9.55 9.38 3.15
CA ALA A 65 -8.16 9.15 2.77
C ALA A 65 -7.60 10.34 1.98
N ASP A 66 -8.39 10.92 1.09
CA ASP A 66 -8.02 12.13 0.33
C ASP A 66 -7.74 13.32 1.26
N ALA A 67 -8.58 13.55 2.27
CA ALA A 67 -8.38 14.61 3.25
C ALA A 67 -7.12 14.36 4.09
N LEU A 68 -6.89 13.13 4.54
CA LEU A 68 -5.69 12.77 5.30
C LEU A 68 -4.41 12.97 4.48
N ALA A 69 -4.41 12.56 3.21
CA ALA A 69 -3.27 12.77 2.32
C ALA A 69 -2.98 14.26 2.10
N LYS A 70 -4.03 15.08 1.93
CA LYS A 70 -3.88 16.55 1.81
C LYS A 70 -3.34 17.17 3.10
N LEU A 71 -3.82 16.74 4.26
CA LEU A 71 -3.34 17.24 5.56
C LEU A 71 -1.86 16.91 5.75
N ALA A 72 -1.44 15.68 5.43
CA ALA A 72 -0.03 15.29 5.51
C ALA A 72 0.84 16.13 4.57
N LEU A 73 0.39 16.37 3.34
CA LEU A 73 1.09 17.21 2.37
C LEU A 73 1.25 18.67 2.86
N LEU A 74 0.23 19.21 3.54
CA LEU A 74 0.26 20.59 4.06
C LEU A 74 1.20 20.75 5.27
N ASN A 75 1.45 19.67 6.01
CA ASN A 75 2.30 19.69 7.19
C ASN A 75 3.81 19.61 6.88
N ASP A 76 4.19 19.58 5.58
CA ASP A 76 5.58 19.46 5.10
C ASP A 76 6.36 18.34 5.81
N GLU A 77 5.67 17.24 6.13
CA GLU A 77 6.32 16.04 6.65
C GLU A 77 7.18 15.46 5.53
N GLU A 78 8.49 15.69 5.59
CA GLU A 78 9.46 15.17 4.62
C GLU A 78 9.39 13.64 4.60
N LEU A 79 8.75 13.11 3.56
CA LEU A 79 8.53 11.67 3.40
C LEU A 79 9.74 11.09 2.67
N HIS A 80 10.75 10.64 3.43
CA HIS A 80 11.89 9.93 2.86
C HIS A 80 11.45 8.55 2.34
N MET A 81 11.31 8.42 1.01
CA MET A 81 11.17 7.12 0.37
C MET A 81 12.53 6.43 0.35
N PHE A 82 12.68 5.37 1.15
CA PHE A 82 13.81 4.46 1.05
C PHE A 82 13.49 3.42 -0.03
N ASP A 83 14.11 3.58 -1.21
CA ASP A 83 14.02 2.62 -2.31
C ASP A 83 14.85 1.34 -2.07
N ASP A 84 15.73 1.34 -1.07
CA ASP A 84 16.55 0.17 -0.73
C ASP A 84 15.78 -0.78 0.20
N PRO A 85 15.77 -2.09 -0.08
CA PRO A 85 15.18 -3.05 0.83
C PRO A 85 15.93 -3.09 2.17
N LEU A 86 15.16 -3.14 3.26
CA LEU A 86 15.62 -3.01 4.66
C LEU A 86 16.74 -3.98 5.09
N TRP A 87 17.05 -5.03 4.32
CA TRP A 87 18.17 -5.94 4.62
C TRP A 87 19.56 -5.40 4.25
N ARG A 88 19.67 -4.29 3.50
CA ARG A 88 20.97 -3.65 3.22
C ARG A 88 21.44 -2.65 4.28
N LEU A 89 20.57 -2.25 5.22
CA LEU A 89 20.91 -1.34 6.32
C LEU A 89 21.67 -2.01 7.48
N LYS A 90 22.04 -3.29 7.37
CA LYS A 90 23.04 -3.92 8.24
C LYS A 90 24.39 -4.00 7.53
N ARG A 91 25.09 -2.86 7.44
CA ARG A 91 26.57 -2.74 7.36
C ARG A 91 26.94 -1.30 7.02
N SER A 92 27.19 -0.49 8.04
CA SER A 92 28.33 0.44 8.12
C SER A 92 28.55 0.79 9.58
#